data_AF-A0A920AFD6-F1
#
_entry.id   AF-A0A920AFD6-F1
#
_cell.length_a   1.000
_cell.length_b   1.000
_cell.length_c   1.000
_cell.angle_alpha   90.00
_cell.angle_beta   90.00
_cell.angle_gamma   90.00
#
_symmetry.space_group_name_H-M   'P 1'
#
loop_
_entity.id
_entity.type
_entity.pdbx_description
1 polymer ?
#
loop_
_entity_poly.entity_id
_entity_poly.type
_entity_poly.pdbx_seq_one_letter_code
_entity_poly.pdbx_strand_id
1 'polypeptide(L)'
;MRKYTILHGIFEQKYIIDILKKQIIKTLDGSNTIFIPEFDETYHSRHGAIQESLHVFVSSGLKFKTELNDINVLEVGFGTGLNTLLTFIHSEETKKNIKYTSVEAYPLKWNFLSKLNYIDIIFNGKYFAVYEKIHKCLWESFSILSPNFMLENRI
;
A
#
# COMPACT_ATOMS: atom_id res chain seq x y z
N MET A 1 -11.52 -28.95 20.65
CA MET A 1 -12.61 -28.68 19.68
C MET A 1 -12.77 -27.19 19.28
N ARG A 2 -11.88 -26.26 19.68
CA ARG A 2 -11.96 -24.81 19.32
C ARG A 2 -11.07 -24.34 18.16
N LYS A 3 -10.18 -25.19 17.61
CA LYS A 3 -9.28 -24.81 16.50
C LYS A 3 -9.95 -24.85 15.12
N TYR A 4 -11.03 -25.61 14.93
CA TYR A 4 -11.66 -25.82 13.62
C TYR A 4 -12.60 -24.69 13.21
N THR A 5 -13.22 -23.98 14.16
CA THR A 5 -14.19 -22.90 13.85
C THR A 5 -13.53 -21.63 13.30
N ILE A 6 -12.30 -21.32 13.74
CA ILE A 6 -11.57 -20.12 13.26
C ILE A 6 -11.06 -20.31 11.83
N LEU A 7 -10.57 -21.52 11.50
CA LEU A 7 -10.10 -21.84 10.16
C LEU A 7 -11.22 -21.81 9.11
N HIS A 8 -12.44 -22.27 9.44
CA HIS A 8 -13.58 -22.17 8.53
C HIS A 8 -13.96 -20.71 8.22
N GLY A 9 -14.02 -19.84 9.24
CA GLY A 9 -14.37 -18.43 9.04
C GLY A 9 -13.34 -17.65 8.20
N ILE A 10 -12.04 -17.93 8.38
CA ILE A 10 -10.97 -17.29 7.60
C ILE A 10 -10.99 -17.77 6.14
N PHE A 11 -11.21 -19.07 5.91
CA PHE A 11 -11.32 -19.61 4.55
C PHE A 11 -12.53 -19.03 3.81
N GLU A 12 -13.71 -18.98 4.45
CA GLU A 12 -14.90 -18.38 3.84
C GLU A 12 -14.71 -16.89 3.53
N GLN A 13 -14.12 -16.11 4.45
CA GLN A 13 -13.82 -14.69 4.20
C GLN A 13 -12.85 -14.50 3.04
N LYS A 14 -11.82 -15.34 2.93
CA LYS A 14 -10.87 -15.30 1.80
C LYS A 14 -11.56 -15.55 0.47
N TYR A 15 -12.39 -16.59 0.37
CA TYR A 15 -13.16 -16.88 -0.84
C TYR A 15 -14.12 -15.74 -1.19
N ILE A 16 -14.81 -15.18 -0.19
CA ILE A 16 -15.70 -14.03 -0.41
C ILE A 16 -14.90 -12.87 -0.99
N ILE A 17 -13.79 -12.49 -0.37
CA ILE A 17 -12.98 -11.33 -0.77
C ILE A 17 -12.35 -11.48 -2.16
N ASP A 18 -11.96 -12.70 -2.55
CA ASP A 18 -11.48 -12.99 -3.90
C ASP A 18 -12.59 -12.82 -4.95
N ILE A 19 -13.84 -13.11 -4.60
CA ILE A 19 -15.02 -12.99 -5.50
C ILE A 19 -15.55 -11.55 -5.54
N LEU A 20 -15.30 -10.73 -4.51
CA LEU A 20 -15.78 -9.34 -4.47
C LEU A 20 -15.31 -8.54 -5.68
N LYS A 21 -16.27 -7.86 -6.31
CA LYS A 21 -16.03 -7.06 -7.50
C LYS A 21 -15.26 -5.81 -7.14
N LYS A 22 -14.03 -5.68 -7.64
CA LYS A 22 -13.20 -4.49 -7.44
C LYS A 22 -13.32 -3.57 -8.65
N GLN A 23 -13.66 -2.30 -8.42
CA GLN A 23 -13.81 -1.30 -9.48
C GLN A 23 -12.80 -0.17 -9.27
N ILE A 24 -12.17 0.27 -10.36
CA ILE A 24 -11.35 1.49 -10.32
C ILE A 24 -12.29 2.67 -10.60
N ILE A 25 -12.39 3.58 -9.65
CA ILE A 25 -13.16 4.81 -9.77
C ILE A 25 -12.25 6.03 -9.65
N LYS A 26 -12.71 7.19 -10.12
CA LYS A 26 -11.98 8.45 -10.01
C LYS A 26 -12.41 9.21 -8.74
N THR A 27 -11.45 9.77 -8.02
CA THR A 27 -11.66 10.63 -6.84
C THR A 27 -11.64 12.12 -7.24
N LEU A 28 -11.95 13.01 -6.30
CA LEU A 28 -12.01 14.45 -6.58
C LEU A 28 -10.64 15.08 -6.90
N ASP A 29 -9.54 14.54 -6.39
CA ASP A 29 -8.19 15.02 -6.72
C ASP A 29 -7.65 14.50 -8.07
N GLY A 30 -8.49 13.76 -8.80
CA GLY A 30 -8.17 13.18 -10.11
C GLY A 30 -7.49 11.81 -10.06
N SER A 31 -7.03 11.38 -8.88
CA SER A 31 -6.49 10.04 -8.66
C SER A 31 -7.55 8.96 -8.69
N ASN A 32 -7.12 7.73 -8.91
CA ASN A 32 -7.99 6.57 -8.79
C ASN A 32 -8.10 6.05 -7.36
N THR A 33 -9.19 5.36 -7.05
CA THR A 33 -9.28 4.50 -5.87
C THR A 33 -9.95 3.19 -6.27
N ILE A 34 -9.84 2.18 -5.41
CA ILE A 34 -10.50 0.89 -5.60
C ILE A 34 -11.79 0.92 -4.77
N PHE A 35 -12.90 0.68 -5.42
CA PHE A 35 -14.23 0.58 -4.83
C PHE A 35 -14.68 -0.87 -4.74
N ILE A 36 -15.22 -1.26 -3.59
CA ILE A 36 -15.88 -2.55 -3.34
C ILE A 36 -17.39 -2.26 -3.16
N PRO A 37 -18.23 -2.45 -4.20
CA PRO A 37 -19.65 -2.16 -4.16
C PRO A 37 -20.41 -2.91 -3.05
N GLU A 38 -20.01 -4.13 -2.75
CA GLU A 38 -20.67 -4.98 -1.77
C GLU A 38 -20.55 -4.45 -0.33
N PHE A 39 -19.53 -3.63 -0.06
CA PHE A 39 -19.34 -2.95 1.23
C PHE A 39 -19.63 -1.44 1.17
N ASP A 40 -19.83 -0.90 -0.03
CA ASP A 40 -19.80 0.54 -0.31
C ASP A 40 -18.55 1.26 0.21
N GLU A 41 -17.41 0.55 0.20
CA GLU A 41 -16.14 1.04 0.74
C GLU A 41 -15.08 1.28 -0.36
N THR A 42 -14.18 2.22 -0.08
CA THR A 42 -13.06 2.56 -0.97
C THR A 42 -11.72 2.38 -0.27
N TYR A 43 -10.69 1.93 -0.99
CA TYR A 43 -9.33 1.75 -0.44
C TYR A 43 -8.68 3.06 0.01
N HIS A 44 -9.05 4.14 -0.65
CA HIS A 44 -8.71 5.52 -0.31
C HIS A 44 -9.93 6.41 -0.47
N SER A 45 -9.97 7.52 0.26
CA SER A 45 -11.06 8.48 0.26
C SER A 45 -11.48 8.91 -1.14
N ARG A 46 -12.81 8.98 -1.35
CA ARG A 46 -13.41 9.56 -2.56
C ARG A 46 -13.03 11.03 -2.77
N HIS A 47 -12.60 11.73 -1.71
CA HIS A 47 -12.13 13.10 -1.80
C HIS A 47 -10.73 13.23 -2.42
N GLY A 48 -9.93 12.16 -2.43
CA GLY A 48 -8.61 12.17 -3.08
C GLY A 48 -7.64 11.20 -2.44
N ALA A 49 -7.23 10.16 -3.17
CA ALA A 49 -6.29 9.16 -2.67
C ALA A 49 -4.89 9.73 -2.47
N ILE A 50 -4.45 10.58 -3.40
CA ILE A 50 -3.13 11.21 -3.33
C ILE A 50 -3.10 12.24 -2.21
N GLN A 51 -4.15 13.07 -2.13
CA GLN A 51 -4.23 14.11 -1.11
C GLN A 51 -4.26 13.52 0.30
N GLU A 52 -5.04 12.46 0.51
CA GLU A 52 -5.08 11.72 1.77
C GLU A 52 -3.71 11.16 2.15
N SER A 53 -3.08 10.38 1.26
CA SER A 53 -1.77 9.77 1.53
C SER A 53 -0.66 10.81 1.79
N LEU A 54 -0.65 11.93 1.05
CA LEU A 54 0.35 12.98 1.27
C LEU A 54 0.12 13.72 2.60
N HIS A 55 -1.13 14.00 2.96
CA HIS A 55 -1.45 14.81 4.13
C HIS A 55 -1.41 13.98 5.43
N VAL A 56 -2.10 12.85 5.45
CA VAL A 56 -2.23 12.01 6.65
C VAL A 56 -0.95 11.20 6.86
N PHE A 57 -0.52 10.45 5.84
CA PHE A 57 0.57 9.50 6.02
C PHE A 57 1.95 10.17 6.02
N VAL A 58 2.27 10.93 4.98
CA VAL A 58 3.60 11.54 4.83
C VAL A 58 3.78 12.75 5.75
N SER A 59 2.85 13.70 5.70
CA SER A 59 3.03 14.99 6.40
C SER A 59 2.80 14.87 7.91
N SER A 60 1.76 14.14 8.33
CA SER A 60 1.43 14.01 9.75
C SER A 60 2.18 12.89 10.47
N GLY A 61 2.71 11.90 9.73
CA GLY A 61 3.50 10.80 10.28
C GLY A 61 5.00 10.95 10.01
N LEU A 62 5.41 10.64 8.78
CA LEU A 62 6.81 10.39 8.43
C LEU A 62 7.70 11.65 8.54
N LYS A 63 7.19 12.81 8.09
CA LYS A 63 7.94 14.08 8.14
C LYS A 63 8.14 14.63 9.55
N PHE A 64 7.40 14.15 10.56
CA PHE A 64 7.54 14.63 11.93
C PHE A 64 8.75 14.04 12.67
N LYS A 65 9.35 12.96 12.15
CA LYS A 65 10.49 12.29 12.76
C LYS A 65 11.82 12.73 12.15
N THR A 66 12.06 14.04 12.07
CA THR A 66 13.25 14.64 11.43
C THR A 66 14.57 14.15 12.03
N GLU A 67 14.62 13.99 13.35
CA GLU A 67 15.84 13.65 14.11
C GLU A 67 16.28 12.18 13.99
N LEU A 68 15.42 11.28 13.50
CA LEU A 68 15.75 9.87 13.39
C LEU A 68 16.33 9.55 12.00
N ASN A 69 17.50 8.91 12.00
CA ASN A 69 18.13 8.37 10.79
C ASN A 69 17.62 6.97 10.45
N ASP A 70 17.31 6.15 11.47
CA ASP A 70 16.77 4.80 11.31
C ASP A 70 15.31 4.77 11.79
N ILE A 71 14.40 4.38 10.89
CA ILE A 71 12.95 4.39 11.13
C ILE A 71 12.36 3.02 10.81
N ASN A 72 11.58 2.48 11.74
CA ASN A 72 10.75 1.30 11.49
C ASN A 72 9.31 1.75 11.28
N VAL A 73 8.69 1.33 10.18
CA VAL A 73 7.29 1.65 9.85
C VAL A 73 6.49 0.37 9.80
N LEU A 74 5.33 0.37 10.48
CA LEU A 74 4.33 -0.68 10.37
C LEU A 74 3.09 -0.11 9.66
N GLU A 75 2.68 -0.74 8.58
CA GLU A 75 1.41 -0.49 7.88
C GLU A 75 0.48 -1.68 8.03
N VAL A 76 -0.75 -1.44 8.47
CA VAL A 76 -1.83 -2.44 8.49
C VAL A 76 -2.74 -2.12 7.32
N GLY A 77 -2.83 -3.05 6.37
CA GLY A 77 -3.48 -2.86 5.08
C GLY A 77 -2.52 -2.27 4.05
N PHE A 78 -1.71 -3.11 3.41
CA PHE A 78 -0.84 -2.70 2.31
C PHE A 78 -1.64 -2.09 1.14
N GLY A 79 -2.83 -2.65 0.87
CA GLY A 79 -3.79 -2.11 -0.08
C GLY A 79 -3.20 -1.85 -1.46
N THR A 80 -3.13 -0.57 -1.85
CA THR A 80 -2.61 -0.16 -3.16
C THR A 80 -1.10 0.09 -3.17
N GLY A 81 -0.40 -0.04 -2.04
CA GLY A 81 1.03 0.25 -1.92
C GLY A 81 1.42 1.73 -2.09
N LEU A 82 0.45 2.66 -2.08
CA LEU A 82 0.72 4.10 -2.29
C LEU A 82 1.55 4.69 -1.14
N ASN A 83 1.19 4.38 0.11
CA ASN A 83 1.93 4.84 1.29
C ASN A 83 3.35 4.26 1.32
N THR A 84 3.50 2.96 0.99
CA THR A 84 4.81 2.31 0.87
C THR A 84 5.69 3.03 -0.17
N LEU A 85 5.14 3.36 -1.34
CA LEU A 85 5.85 4.10 -2.39
C LEU A 85 6.27 5.50 -1.93
N LEU A 86 5.35 6.24 -1.30
CA LEU A 86 5.64 7.58 -0.79
C LEU A 86 6.73 7.54 0.29
N THR A 87 6.73 6.51 1.13
CA THR A 87 7.77 6.30 2.15
C THR A 87 9.12 5.97 1.51
N PHE A 88 9.14 5.13 0.47
CA PHE A 88 10.34 4.86 -0.31
C PHE A 88 10.95 6.14 -0.86
N ILE A 89 10.13 6.99 -1.50
CA ILE A 89 10.58 8.26 -2.07
C ILE A 89 11.13 9.18 -0.98
N HIS A 90 10.44 9.28 0.16
CA HIS A 90 10.93 10.06 1.30
C HIS A 90 12.30 9.56 1.80
N SER A 91 12.51 8.25 1.90
CA SER A 91 13.80 7.65 2.25
C SER A 91 14.89 8.08 1.26
N GLU A 92 14.59 8.05 -0.05
CA GLU A 92 15.55 8.43 -1.08
C GLU A 92 15.91 9.92 -1.04
N GLU A 93 14.94 10.79 -0.75
CA GLU A 93 15.11 12.24 -0.66
C GLU A 93 15.88 12.67 0.60
N THR A 94 15.61 12.00 1.72
CA THR A 94 16.18 12.38 3.03
C THR A 94 17.38 11.54 3.46
N LYS A 95 17.68 10.47 2.71
CA LYS A 95 18.74 9.49 3.01
C LYS A 95 18.57 8.78 4.36
N LYS A 96 17.33 8.68 4.83
CA LYS A 96 16.97 7.95 6.04
C LYS A 96 16.82 6.47 5.76
N ASN A 97 17.34 5.64 6.67
CA ASN A 97 17.18 4.21 6.61
C ASN A 97 15.78 3.83 7.11
N ILE A 98 14.96 3.30 6.22
CA ILE A 98 13.60 2.89 6.54
C ILE A 98 13.47 1.38 6.37
N LYS A 99 13.04 0.74 7.46
CA LYS A 99 12.56 -0.64 7.45
C LYS A 99 11.04 -0.62 7.50
N TYR A 100 10.42 -1.00 6.40
CA TYR A 100 8.97 -0.98 6.22
C TYR A 100 8.42 -2.40 6.33
N THR A 101 7.47 -2.59 7.23
CA THR A 101 6.69 -3.83 7.34
C THR A 101 5.23 -3.52 7.05
N SER A 102 4.64 -4.20 6.07
CA SER A 102 3.20 -4.15 5.81
C SER A 102 2.54 -5.47 6.16
N VAL A 103 1.27 -5.44 6.55
CA VAL A 103 0.45 -6.63 6.80
C VAL A 103 -0.82 -6.51 5.96
N GLU A 104 -1.10 -7.51 5.14
CA GLU A 104 -2.23 -7.51 4.21
C GLU A 104 -2.76 -8.92 3.98
N ALA A 105 -3.98 -9.16 4.44
CA ALA A 105 -4.62 -10.46 4.36
C ALA A 105 -5.02 -10.84 2.91
N TYR A 106 -5.29 -9.84 2.06
CA TYR A 106 -5.85 -10.07 0.71
C TYR A 106 -5.11 -9.25 -0.36
N PRO A 107 -3.89 -9.68 -0.74
CA PRO A 107 -3.04 -8.93 -1.66
C PRO A 107 -3.68 -8.76 -3.03
N LEU A 108 -3.65 -7.53 -3.54
CA LEU A 108 -4.18 -7.24 -4.87
C LEU A 108 -3.19 -7.65 -5.97
N LYS A 109 -3.72 -8.18 -7.07
CA LYS A 109 -2.90 -8.60 -8.22
C LYS A 109 -2.34 -7.39 -8.96
N TRP A 110 -1.07 -7.49 -9.36
CA TRP A 110 -0.37 -6.42 -10.09
C TRP A 110 -1.11 -5.96 -11.36
N ASN A 111 -1.70 -6.89 -12.12
CA ASN A 111 -2.46 -6.54 -13.34
C ASN A 111 -3.67 -5.64 -13.11
N PHE A 112 -4.20 -5.60 -11.88
CA PHE A 112 -5.26 -4.69 -11.47
C PHE A 112 -4.65 -3.37 -10.98
N LEU A 113 -3.64 -3.44 -10.12
CA LEU A 113 -2.96 -2.29 -9.54
C LEU A 113 -2.22 -1.43 -10.55
N SER A 114 -1.67 -2.02 -11.60
CA SER A 114 -0.93 -1.32 -12.66
C SER A 114 -1.81 -0.37 -13.49
N LYS A 115 -3.14 -0.42 -13.30
CA LYS A 115 -4.11 0.46 -13.94
C LYS A 115 -4.39 1.73 -13.12
N LEU A 116 -3.89 1.81 -11.88
CA LEU A 116 -4.04 2.99 -11.04
C LEU A 116 -3.10 4.09 -11.55
N ASN A 117 -3.59 5.33 -11.57
CA ASN A 117 -2.91 6.47 -12.19
C ASN A 117 -2.00 7.27 -11.25
N TYR A 118 -1.67 6.75 -10.05
CA TYR A 118 -0.88 7.50 -9.05
C TYR A 118 0.47 7.93 -9.59
N ILE A 119 1.16 7.03 -10.28
CA ILE A 119 2.53 7.27 -10.73
C ILE A 119 2.57 8.36 -11.81
N ASP A 120 1.57 8.38 -12.68
CA ASP A 120 1.47 9.37 -13.74
C ASP A 120 1.11 10.74 -13.16
N ILE A 121 0.16 10.81 -12.22
CA ILE A 121 -0.28 12.08 -11.63
C ILE A 121 0.80 12.72 -10.74
N ILE A 122 1.41 11.95 -9.83
CA ILE A 122 2.34 12.52 -8.84
C ILE A 122 3.74 12.66 -9.42
N PHE A 123 4.16 11.71 -10.26
CA PHE A 123 5.56 11.52 -10.60
C PHE A 123 5.87 11.52 -12.09
N ASN A 124 4.88 11.82 -12.95
CA ASN A 124 5.03 11.81 -14.41
C ASN A 124 5.72 10.51 -14.90
N GLY A 125 5.33 9.37 -14.32
CA GLY A 125 5.84 8.03 -14.67
C GLY A 125 7.15 7.61 -14.00
N LYS A 126 7.89 8.51 -13.33
CA LYS A 126 9.28 8.27 -12.87
C LYS A 126 9.47 7.04 -11.95
N TYR A 127 8.49 6.71 -11.11
CA TYR A 127 8.63 5.64 -10.10
C TYR A 127 7.89 4.34 -10.45
N PHE A 128 7.48 4.15 -11.70
CA PHE A 128 6.70 2.97 -12.09
C PHE A 128 7.44 1.66 -11.82
N ALA A 129 8.73 1.59 -12.16
CA ALA A 129 9.54 0.38 -11.94
C ALA A 129 9.69 0.02 -10.44
N VAL A 130 9.84 1.04 -9.58
CA VAL A 130 9.87 0.83 -8.12
C VAL A 130 8.50 0.38 -7.62
N TYR A 131 7.43 1.00 -8.10
CA TYR A 131 6.06 0.62 -7.74
C TYR A 131 5.75 -0.82 -8.14
N GLU A 132 6.20 -1.26 -9.31
CA GLU A 132 6.12 -2.67 -9.72
C GLU A 132 6.95 -3.58 -8.80
N LYS A 133 8.18 -3.20 -8.46
CA LYS A 133 9.05 -3.96 -7.56
C LYS A 133 8.44 -4.12 -6.16
N ILE A 134 7.81 -3.06 -5.63
CA ILE A 134 7.08 -3.08 -4.34
C ILE A 134 6.01 -4.17 -4.35
N HIS A 135 5.28 -4.35 -5.45
CA HIS A 135 4.19 -5.33 -5.56
C HIS A 135 4.64 -6.75 -5.94
N LYS A 136 5.78 -6.88 -6.63
CA LYS A 136 6.32 -8.18 -7.08
C LYS A 136 7.35 -8.77 -6.13
N CYS A 137 7.71 -8.07 -5.06
CA CYS A 137 8.66 -8.60 -4.07
C CYS A 137 8.11 -9.83 -3.35
N LEU A 138 9.01 -10.65 -2.78
CA LEU A 138 8.62 -11.84 -2.05
C LEU A 138 7.97 -11.46 -0.72
N TRP A 139 6.77 -11.98 -0.49
CA TRP A 139 6.06 -11.86 0.79
C TRP A 139 6.73 -12.75 1.84
N GLU A 140 6.53 -12.42 3.12
CA GLU A 140 7.15 -13.08 4.28
C GLU A 140 8.68 -13.00 4.29
N SER A 141 9.27 -12.03 3.57
CA SER A 141 10.71 -11.82 3.54
C SER A 141 11.08 -10.36 3.30
N PHE A 142 12.22 -9.93 3.84
CA PHE A 142 12.76 -8.61 3.55
C PHE A 142 13.35 -8.53 2.14
N SER A 143 12.84 -7.57 1.38
CA SER A 143 13.35 -7.17 0.07
C SER A 143 14.00 -5.79 0.17
N ILE A 144 15.26 -5.71 -0.26
CA ILE A 144 16.00 -4.43 -0.34
C ILE A 144 15.58 -3.72 -1.63
N LEU A 145 14.89 -2.59 -1.49
CA LEU A 145 14.41 -1.81 -2.64
C LEU A 145 15.43 -0.75 -3.07
N SER A 146 16.12 -0.14 -2.11
CA SER A 146 17.28 0.76 -2.28
C SER A 146 18.23 0.64 -1.08
N PRO A 147 19.42 1.26 -1.09
CA PRO A 147 20.35 1.20 0.06
C PRO A 147 19.74 1.67 1.38
N ASN A 148 18.75 2.57 1.33
CA ASN A 148 18.11 3.16 2.50
C ASN A 148 16.68 2.63 2.74
N PHE A 149 16.19 1.67 1.94
CA PHE A 149 14.82 1.17 2.08
C PHE A 149 14.70 -0.34 1.96
N MET A 150 14.14 -0.96 3.00
CA MET A 150 13.78 -2.38 3.04
C MET A 150 12.27 -2.55 3.22
N LEU A 151 11.67 -3.47 2.48
CA LEU A 151 10.25 -3.81 2.57
C LEU A 151 10.07 -5.27 2.95
N GLU A 152 9.16 -5.55 3.88
CA GLU A 152 8.61 -6.88 4.13
C GLU A 152 7.09 -6.80 4.11
N ASN A 153 6.46 -7.51 3.18
CA ASN A 153 5.01 -7.66 3.14
C ASN A 153 4.65 -8.98 3.83
N ARG A 154 3.67 -8.95 4.75
CA ARG A 154 3.18 -10.13 5.49
C ARG A 154 1.69 -10.35 5.24
N ILE A 155 1.23 -11.59 5.35
CA ILE A 155 -0.17 -12.02 5.22
C ILE A 155 -0.81 -12.17 6.60
#